data_AF-A0AAD2MJV0-F1
#
_entry.id   AF-A0AAD2MJV0-F1
#
_cell.length_a   1.000
_cell.length_b   1.000
_cell.length_c   1.000
_cell.angle_alpha   90.00
_cell.angle_beta   90.00
_cell.angle_gamma   90.00
#
_symmetry.space_group_name_H-M   'P 1'
#
loop_
_entity.id
_entity.type
_entity.pdbx_description
1 polymer ?
#
loop_
_entity_poly.entity_id
_entity_poly.type
_entity_poly.pdbx_seq_one_letter_code
_entity_poly.pdbx_strand_id
1 'polypeptide(L)'
;MKFSRFRDSKLFFWTIEILAVVAILFVLLQMKYIFSPIGIIVSTLFMPILVAGFLFYLFNPLVLFLEKRKVPRLLSVILIFIAFITLVVLAVMQLGPTLADQVAELAKAIPGYWQDFEKWLQDLSNNSALKDLDIKQELEKLNISLPKIMSVVVDGVASSFGAIVSFVSSFVMILVTVPFIVFYMFKDGHKFVESSGRF
;
A
#
# COMPACT_ATOMS: atom_id res chain seq x y z
N MET A 1 -39.77 -0.33 -53.39
CA MET A 1 -38.34 -0.69 -53.19
C MET A 1 -38.22 -1.52 -51.90
N LYS A 2 -37.68 -2.74 -51.97
CA LYS A 2 -37.68 -3.78 -50.92
C LYS A 2 -36.78 -3.39 -49.72
N PHE A 3 -37.33 -2.76 -48.69
CA PHE A 3 -36.65 -2.59 -47.39
C PHE A 3 -37.12 -3.56 -46.30
N SER A 4 -38.17 -4.36 -46.54
CA SER A 4 -38.74 -5.24 -45.51
C SER A 4 -37.92 -6.50 -45.22
N ARG A 5 -36.96 -6.87 -46.08
CA ARG A 5 -36.21 -8.14 -45.95
C ARG A 5 -34.98 -8.06 -45.02
N PHE A 6 -34.58 -6.85 -44.62
CA PHE A 6 -33.47 -6.65 -43.68
C PHE A 6 -33.89 -6.79 -42.22
N ARG A 7 -35.16 -6.52 -41.90
CA ARG A 7 -35.67 -6.48 -40.52
C ARG A 7 -35.88 -7.86 -39.89
N ASP A 8 -36.07 -8.91 -40.72
CA ASP A 8 -36.32 -10.29 -40.27
C ASP A 8 -35.06 -11.18 -40.29
N SER A 9 -33.89 -10.59 -40.59
CA SER A 9 -32.61 -11.29 -40.56
C SER A 9 -32.16 -11.46 -39.10
N LYS A 10 -32.07 -12.72 -38.63
CA LYS A 10 -31.53 -13.03 -37.30
C LYS A 10 -30.18 -12.37 -37.06
N LEU A 11 -29.32 -12.31 -38.08
CA LEU A 11 -28.01 -11.65 -37.98
C LEU A 11 -28.12 -10.14 -37.76
N PHE A 12 -29.10 -9.48 -38.41
CA PHE A 12 -29.34 -8.05 -38.21
C PHE A 12 -29.82 -7.73 -36.79
N PHE A 13 -30.68 -8.60 -36.24
CA PHE A 13 -31.12 -8.51 -34.84
C PHE A 13 -29.93 -8.62 -33.86
N TRP A 14 -29.08 -9.64 -34.02
CA TRP A 14 -27.87 -9.83 -33.18
C TRP A 14 -26.88 -8.67 -33.32
N THR A 15 -26.71 -8.07 -34.51
CA THR A 15 -25.82 -6.91 -34.67
C THR A 15 -26.34 -5.68 -33.94
N ILE A 16 -27.66 -5.44 -33.95
CA ILE A 16 -28.27 -4.32 -33.24
C ILE A 16 -28.18 -4.54 -31.72
N GLU A 17 -28.39 -5.77 -31.27
CA GLU A 17 -28.33 -6.11 -29.84
C GLU A 17 -26.90 -5.96 -29.30
N ILE A 18 -25.89 -6.45 -30.01
CA ILE A 18 -24.48 -6.25 -29.65
C ILE A 18 -24.14 -4.74 -29.66
N LEU A 19 -24.59 -4.00 -30.67
CA LEU A 19 -24.36 -2.56 -30.75
C LEU A 19 -25.01 -1.82 -29.56
N ALA A 20 -26.22 -2.22 -29.17
CA ALA A 20 -26.92 -1.66 -28.01
C ALA A 20 -26.18 -1.97 -26.71
N VAL A 21 -25.70 -3.20 -26.51
CA VAL A 21 -24.90 -3.58 -25.33
C VAL A 21 -23.60 -2.78 -25.27
N VAL A 22 -22.88 -2.65 -26.39
CA VAL A 22 -21.64 -1.86 -26.47
C VAL A 22 -21.92 -0.39 -26.19
N ALA A 23 -23.00 0.18 -26.72
CA ALA A 23 -23.39 1.56 -26.46
C ALA A 23 -23.74 1.80 -24.99
N ILE A 24 -24.46 0.87 -24.35
CA ILE A 24 -24.78 0.92 -22.92
C ILE A 24 -23.49 0.85 -22.08
N LEU A 25 -22.60 -0.10 -22.37
CA LEU A 25 -21.30 -0.21 -21.69
C LEU A 25 -20.47 1.07 -21.86
N PHE A 26 -20.43 1.65 -23.06
CA PHE A 26 -19.72 2.89 -23.33
C PHE A 26 -20.27 4.05 -22.49
N VAL A 27 -21.59 4.19 -22.39
CA VAL A 27 -22.24 5.21 -21.55
C VAL A 27 -21.98 4.96 -20.06
N LEU A 28 -22.01 3.70 -19.60
CA LEU A 28 -21.69 3.34 -18.23
C LEU A 28 -20.23 3.67 -17.87
N LEU A 29 -19.27 3.41 -18.76
CA LEU A 29 -17.86 3.77 -18.55
C LEU A 29 -17.64 5.29 -18.52
N GLN A 30 -18.43 6.06 -19.28
CA GLN A 30 -18.41 7.54 -19.23
C GLN A 30 -19.00 8.09 -17.92
N MET A 31 -19.93 7.36 -17.29
CA MET A 31 -20.52 7.67 -15.98
C MET A 31 -19.57 7.36 -14.80
N LYS A 32 -18.29 7.71 -14.94
CA LYS A 32 -17.24 7.51 -13.93
C LYS A 32 -17.63 8.03 -12.53
N TYR A 33 -18.47 9.06 -12.46
CA TYR A 33 -18.94 9.65 -11.21
C TYR A 33 -19.87 8.72 -10.41
N ILE A 34 -20.64 7.84 -11.06
CA ILE A 34 -21.55 6.89 -10.38
C ILE A 34 -20.76 5.66 -9.89
N PHE A 35 -19.77 5.20 -10.65
CA PHE A 35 -18.94 4.04 -10.28
C PHE A 35 -17.76 4.38 -9.36
N SER A 36 -17.29 5.64 -9.35
CA SER A 36 -16.24 6.15 -8.46
C SER A 36 -16.43 5.78 -6.98
N PRO A 37 -17.60 6.02 -6.34
CA PRO A 37 -17.78 5.68 -4.93
C PRO A 37 -17.64 4.18 -4.65
N ILE A 38 -18.06 3.30 -5.56
CA ILE A 38 -17.90 1.85 -5.40
C ILE A 38 -16.42 1.48 -5.45
N GLY A 39 -15.67 2.01 -6.43
CA GLY A 39 -14.23 1.80 -6.54
C GLY A 39 -13.46 2.29 -5.31
N ILE A 40 -13.84 3.44 -4.75
CA ILE A 40 -13.26 3.99 -3.53
C ILE A 40 -13.54 3.08 -2.33
N ILE A 41 -14.79 2.65 -2.14
CA ILE A 41 -15.13 1.75 -1.03
C ILE A 41 -14.37 0.44 -1.12
N VAL A 42 -14.35 -0.19 -2.31
CA VAL A 42 -13.62 -1.44 -2.54
C VAL A 42 -12.14 -1.23 -2.27
N SER A 43 -11.49 -0.26 -2.89
CA SER A 43 -10.05 -0.03 -2.71
C SER A 43 -9.67 0.30 -1.26
N THR A 44 -10.53 1.03 -0.54
CA THR A 44 -10.28 1.47 0.85
C THR A 44 -10.50 0.33 1.85
N LEU A 45 -11.50 -0.53 1.63
CA LEU A 45 -11.83 -1.63 2.54
C LEU A 45 -11.13 -2.95 2.18
N PHE A 46 -10.63 -3.09 0.95
CA PHE A 46 -10.01 -4.32 0.46
C PHE A 46 -8.81 -4.71 1.33
N MET A 47 -7.92 -3.76 1.64
CA MET A 47 -6.73 -4.05 2.43
C MET A 47 -7.05 -4.44 3.88
N PRO A 48 -7.89 -3.70 4.64
CA PRO A 48 -8.33 -4.14 5.96
C PRO A 48 -9.03 -5.52 5.97
N ILE A 49 -9.87 -5.80 4.97
CA ILE A 49 -10.58 -7.09 4.86
C ILE A 49 -9.59 -8.23 4.59
N LEU A 50 -8.63 -8.03 3.68
CA LEU A 50 -7.59 -9.03 3.41
C LEU A 50 -6.77 -9.35 4.65
N VAL A 51 -6.32 -8.31 5.37
CA VAL A 51 -5.55 -8.47 6.62
C VAL A 51 -6.40 -9.17 7.67
N ALA A 52 -7.67 -8.79 7.84
CA ALA A 52 -8.58 -9.45 8.77
C ALA A 52 -8.80 -10.92 8.43
N GLY A 53 -8.97 -11.26 7.14
CA GLY A 53 -9.10 -12.64 6.68
C GLY A 53 -7.85 -13.47 6.94
N PHE A 54 -6.67 -12.90 6.69
CA PHE A 54 -5.39 -13.53 7.02
C PHE A 54 -5.25 -13.77 8.52
N LEU A 55 -5.51 -12.76 9.36
CA LEU A 55 -5.43 -12.88 10.81
C LEU A 55 -6.47 -13.86 11.38
N PHE A 56 -7.67 -13.90 10.80
CA PHE A 56 -8.70 -14.88 11.16
C PHE A 56 -8.16 -16.30 10.99
N TYR A 57 -7.57 -16.62 9.84
CA TYR A 57 -7.02 -17.94 9.59
C TYR A 57 -5.81 -18.24 10.48
N LEU A 58 -4.93 -17.24 10.69
CA LEU A 58 -3.75 -17.34 11.55
C LEU A 58 -4.11 -17.61 13.01
N PHE A 59 -5.12 -16.93 13.54
CA PHE A 59 -5.53 -17.05 14.95
C PHE A 59 -6.53 -18.16 15.21
N ASN A 60 -7.21 -18.69 14.19
CA ASN A 60 -8.12 -19.82 14.33
C ASN A 60 -7.52 -21.02 15.12
N PRO A 61 -6.29 -21.50 14.86
CA PRO A 61 -5.70 -22.58 15.67
C PRO A 61 -5.53 -22.20 17.15
N LEU A 62 -5.19 -20.94 17.46
CA LEU A 62 -5.08 -20.45 18.83
C LEU A 62 -6.46 -20.37 19.50
N VAL A 63 -7.49 -19.93 18.76
CA VAL A 63 -8.87 -19.89 19.25
C VAL A 63 -9.35 -21.30 19.59
N LEU A 64 -9.11 -22.28 18.71
CA LEU A 64 -9.45 -23.69 18.94
C LEU A 64 -8.70 -24.28 20.14
N PHE A 65 -7.45 -23.87 20.36
CA PHE A 65 -6.67 -24.28 21.53
C PHE A 65 -7.29 -23.78 22.84
N LEU A 66 -7.74 -22.52 22.87
CA LEU A 66 -8.43 -21.94 24.03
C LEU A 66 -9.83 -22.54 24.23
N GLU A 67 -10.54 -22.85 23.15
CA GLU A 67 -11.84 -23.51 23.20
C GLU A 67 -11.76 -24.91 23.81
N LYS A 68 -10.70 -25.67 23.50
CA LYS A 68 -10.39 -26.96 24.18
C LYS A 68 -10.19 -26.80 25.69
N ARG A 69 -9.81 -25.62 26.17
CA ARG A 69 -9.70 -25.28 27.60
C ARG A 69 -11.00 -24.71 28.19
N LYS A 70 -12.14 -24.91 27.53
CA LYS A 70 -13.48 -24.43 27.94
C LYS A 70 -13.64 -22.91 27.93
N VAL A 71 -12.78 -22.17 27.24
CA VAL A 71 -12.97 -20.73 27.01
C VAL A 71 -13.96 -20.55 25.86
N PRO A 72 -15.07 -19.79 26.03
CA PRO A 72 -16.01 -19.58 24.94
C PRO A 72 -15.32 -18.84 23.80
N ARG A 73 -15.60 -19.26 22.56
CA ARG A 73 -14.95 -18.77 21.34
C ARG A 73 -14.83 -17.24 21.28
N LEU A 74 -15.86 -16.50 21.70
CA LEU A 74 -15.85 -15.05 21.73
C LEU A 74 -14.76 -14.48 22.65
N LEU A 75 -14.60 -15.04 23.86
CA LEU A 75 -13.56 -14.62 24.80
C LEU A 75 -12.16 -15.01 24.29
N SER A 76 -12.02 -16.17 23.66
CA SER A 76 -10.76 -16.60 23.04
C SER A 76 -10.27 -15.60 22.00
N VAL A 77 -11.17 -15.15 21.11
CA VAL A 77 -10.87 -14.16 20.08
C VAL A 77 -10.46 -12.83 20.70
N ILE A 78 -11.22 -12.32 21.67
CA ILE A 78 -10.92 -11.05 22.34
C ILE A 78 -9.56 -11.10 23.03
N LEU A 79 -9.26 -12.19 23.77
CA LEU A 79 -7.98 -12.37 24.46
C LEU A 79 -6.80 -12.38 23.49
N ILE A 80 -6.90 -13.17 22.41
CA ILE A 80 -5.84 -13.26 21.40
C ILE A 80 -5.64 -11.90 20.72
N PHE A 81 -6.72 -11.19 20.38
CA PHE A 81 -6.63 -9.89 19.75
C PHE A 81 -6.01 -8.83 20.67
N ILE A 82 -6.41 -8.79 21.94
CA ILE A 82 -5.82 -7.88 22.92
C ILE A 82 -4.33 -8.17 23.08
N ALA A 83 -3.94 -9.44 23.24
CA ALA A 83 -2.54 -9.83 23.35
C ALA A 83 -1.74 -9.45 22.10
N PHE A 84 -2.31 -9.70 20.91
CA PHE A 84 -1.70 -9.34 19.63
C PHE A 84 -1.54 -7.82 19.48
N ILE A 85 -2.60 -7.04 19.68
CA ILE A 85 -2.55 -5.58 19.61
C ILE A 85 -1.50 -5.05 20.58
N THR A 86 -1.48 -5.55 21.82
CA THR A 86 -0.51 -5.13 22.83
C THR A 86 0.92 -5.38 22.37
N LEU A 87 1.21 -6.59 21.85
CA LEU A 87 2.52 -6.95 21.33
C LEU A 87 2.92 -6.01 20.18
N VAL A 88 2.03 -5.77 19.23
CA VAL A 88 2.38 -4.93 18.08
C VAL A 88 2.50 -3.46 18.45
N VAL A 89 1.66 -2.94 19.35
CA VAL A 89 1.80 -1.57 19.87
C VAL A 89 3.15 -1.40 20.56
N LEU A 90 3.57 -2.35 21.40
CA LEU A 90 4.89 -2.33 22.03
C LEU A 90 6.01 -2.36 20.97
N ALA A 91 5.88 -3.23 19.96
CA ALA A 91 6.85 -3.30 18.87
C ALA A 91 6.94 -1.97 18.10
N VAL A 92 5.83 -1.32 17.78
CA VAL A 92 5.81 -0.02 17.08
C VAL A 92 6.35 1.09 17.97
N MET A 93 6.01 1.10 19.26
CA MET A 93 6.51 2.08 20.23
C MET A 93 8.02 1.96 20.44
N GLN A 94 8.61 0.79 20.27
CA GLN A 94 10.05 0.58 20.43
C GLN A 94 10.79 0.70 19.09
N LEU A 95 10.37 -0.04 18.07
CA LEU A 95 11.03 -0.08 16.76
C LEU A 95 10.78 1.19 15.95
N GLY A 96 9.57 1.76 16.02
CA GLY A 96 9.19 2.96 15.28
C GLY A 96 10.12 4.15 15.53
N PRO A 97 10.29 4.61 16.79
CA PRO A 97 11.21 5.71 17.08
C PRO A 97 12.66 5.34 16.80
N THR A 98 13.10 4.11 17.09
CA THR A 98 14.47 3.69 16.77
C THR A 98 14.77 3.77 15.27
N LEU A 99 13.84 3.39 14.40
CA LEU A 99 14.00 3.55 12.95
C LEU A 99 13.99 5.02 12.55
N ALA A 100 13.12 5.84 13.15
CA ALA A 100 13.08 7.28 12.88
C ALA A 100 14.38 7.97 13.31
N ASP A 101 14.92 7.62 14.47
CA ASP A 101 16.20 8.12 14.99
C ASP A 101 17.36 7.71 14.07
N GLN A 102 17.40 6.46 13.60
CA GLN A 102 18.40 6.01 12.63
C GLN A 102 18.36 6.80 11.32
N VAL A 103 17.16 7.07 10.79
CA VAL A 103 16.99 7.90 9.58
C VAL A 103 17.38 9.36 9.86
N ALA A 104 17.07 9.88 11.04
CA ALA A 104 17.45 11.24 11.45
C ALA A 104 18.97 11.38 11.66
N GLU A 105 19.64 10.36 12.18
CA GLU A 105 21.11 10.31 12.27
C GLU A 105 21.75 10.28 10.89
N LEU A 106 21.21 9.47 9.97
CA LEU A 106 21.64 9.47 8.57
C LEU A 106 21.46 10.87 7.94
N ALA A 107 20.32 11.51 8.18
CA ALA A 107 20.05 12.88 7.72
C ALA A 107 21.09 13.88 8.22
N LYS A 108 21.48 13.79 9.50
CA LYS A 108 22.50 14.64 10.12
C LYS A 108 23.91 14.36 9.60
N ALA A 109 24.21 13.13 9.20
CA ALA A 109 25.52 12.75 8.69
C ALA A 109 25.74 13.15 7.22
N ILE A 110 24.68 13.28 6.43
CA ILE A 110 24.75 13.63 4.99
C ILE A 110 25.59 14.88 4.70
N PRO A 111 25.40 16.04 5.38
CA PRO A 111 26.20 17.23 5.12
C PRO A 111 27.70 17.01 5.34
N GLY A 112 28.08 16.20 6.33
CA GLY A 112 29.47 15.86 6.60
C GLY A 112 30.09 15.02 5.47
N TYR A 113 29.40 13.95 5.06
CA TYR A 113 29.82 13.14 3.91
C TYR A 113 29.90 13.96 2.62
N TRP A 114 29.02 14.94 2.45
CA TRP A 114 29.06 15.83 1.30
C TRP A 114 30.31 16.72 1.29
N GLN A 115 30.68 17.30 2.42
CA GLN A 115 31.89 18.10 2.54
C GLN A 115 33.15 17.27 2.27
N ASP A 116 33.19 16.02 2.76
CA ASP A 116 34.31 15.13 2.50
C ASP A 116 34.39 14.71 1.03
N PHE A 117 33.24 14.50 0.38
CA PHE A 117 33.17 14.25 -1.05
C PHE A 117 33.64 15.47 -1.88
N GLU A 118 33.24 16.69 -1.52
CA GLU A 118 33.70 17.91 -2.17
C GLU A 118 35.22 18.12 -2.01
N LYS A 119 35.77 17.82 -0.83
CA LYS A 119 37.23 17.86 -0.59
C LYS A 119 37.95 16.82 -1.42
N TRP A 120 37.44 15.59 -1.47
CA TRP A 120 38.02 14.53 -2.30
C TRP A 120 38.04 14.92 -3.78
N LEU A 121 36.96 15.52 -4.30
CA LEU A 121 36.94 16.05 -5.67
C LEU A 121 37.95 17.19 -5.88
N GLN A 122 38.13 18.07 -4.90
CA GLN A 122 39.14 19.14 -4.96
C GLN A 122 40.57 18.58 -4.94
N ASP A 123 40.85 17.60 -4.09
CA ASP A 123 42.16 16.96 -4.01
C ASP A 123 42.51 16.21 -5.31
N LEU A 124 41.53 15.58 -5.95
CA LEU A 124 41.70 14.97 -7.27
C LEU A 124 42.01 15.99 -8.36
N SER A 125 41.31 17.13 -8.36
CA SER A 125 41.55 18.22 -9.33
C SER A 125 42.90 18.92 -9.10
N ASN A 126 43.39 18.93 -7.86
CA ASN A 126 44.69 19.50 -7.51
C ASN A 126 45.89 18.59 -7.86
N ASN A 127 45.65 17.33 -8.22
CA ASN A 127 46.70 16.40 -8.65
C ASN A 127 47.25 16.82 -10.03
N SER A 128 48.58 16.84 -10.17
CA SER A 128 49.28 17.36 -11.35
C SER A 128 48.92 16.66 -12.67
N ALA A 129 48.41 15.42 -12.62
CA ALA A 129 47.96 14.67 -13.79
C ALA A 129 46.57 15.06 -14.30
N LEU A 130 45.74 15.74 -13.49
CA LEU A 130 44.34 16.06 -13.78
C LEU A 130 44.03 17.55 -13.67
N LYS A 131 45.05 18.39 -13.47
CA LYS A 131 44.92 19.82 -13.22
C LYS A 131 44.30 20.61 -14.38
N ASP A 132 44.44 20.09 -15.60
CA ASP A 132 43.84 20.67 -16.82
C ASP A 132 42.38 20.22 -17.05
N LEU A 133 41.88 19.27 -16.25
CA LEU A 133 40.50 18.79 -16.29
C LEU A 133 39.72 19.38 -15.12
N ASP A 134 38.83 20.33 -15.40
CA ASP A 134 37.85 20.79 -14.42
C ASP A 134 36.75 19.72 -14.27
N ILE A 135 36.98 18.77 -13.37
CA ILE A 135 36.09 17.63 -13.11
C ILE A 135 34.66 18.10 -12.82
N LYS A 136 34.48 19.26 -12.16
CA LYS A 136 33.15 19.80 -11.86
C LYS A 136 32.44 20.23 -13.15
N GLN A 137 33.16 20.89 -14.04
CA GLN A 137 32.63 21.35 -15.32
C GLN A 137 32.31 20.18 -16.27
N GLU A 138 33.10 19.11 -16.23
CA GLU A 138 32.84 17.89 -17.00
C GLU A 138 31.60 17.12 -16.50
N LEU A 139 31.37 17.10 -15.18
CA LEU A 139 30.14 16.56 -14.58
C LEU A 139 28.90 17.39 -14.93
N GLU A 140 29.02 18.71 -14.94
CA GLU A 140 27.94 19.61 -15.36
C GLU A 140 27.57 19.42 -16.85
N LYS A 141 28.55 19.17 -17.73
CA LYS A 141 28.30 18.82 -19.15
C LYS A 141 27.52 17.52 -19.31
N LEU A 142 27.67 16.58 -18.38
CA LEU A 142 26.89 15.33 -18.31
C LEU A 142 25.51 15.52 -17.65
N ASN A 143 25.11 16.76 -17.37
CA ASN A 143 23.87 17.13 -16.69
C ASN A 143 23.77 16.58 -15.24
N ILE A 144 24.93 16.29 -14.65
CA ILE A 144 25.11 15.83 -13.28
C ILE A 144 25.68 16.99 -12.48
N SER A 145 24.80 17.80 -11.89
CA SER A 145 25.24 18.86 -10.99
C SER A 145 25.34 18.34 -9.56
N LEU A 146 26.40 18.76 -8.86
CA LEU A 146 26.64 18.48 -7.45
C LEU A 146 25.40 18.79 -6.57
N PRO A 147 24.72 19.95 -6.72
CA PRO A 147 23.49 20.23 -5.98
C PRO A 147 22.35 19.24 -6.24
N LYS A 148 22.24 18.70 -7.46
CA LYS A 148 21.19 17.73 -7.83
C LYS A 148 21.43 16.36 -7.21
N ILE A 149 22.69 15.94 -7.07
CA ILE A 149 23.03 14.73 -6.32
C ILE A 149 22.60 14.90 -4.86
N MET A 150 22.90 16.06 -4.26
CA MET A 150 22.50 16.35 -2.89
C MET A 150 21.01 16.38 -2.70
N SER A 151 20.25 17.00 -3.61
CA SER A 151 18.80 17.01 -3.52
C SER A 151 18.23 15.59 -3.56
N VAL A 152 18.73 14.71 -4.44
CA VAL A 152 18.29 13.31 -4.51
C VAL A 152 18.54 12.56 -3.19
N VAL A 153 19.70 12.77 -2.57
CA VAL A 153 20.05 12.12 -1.29
C VAL A 153 19.15 12.64 -0.16
N VAL A 154 18.98 13.95 -0.06
CA VAL A 154 18.13 14.60 0.96
C VAL A 154 16.66 14.21 0.77
N ASP A 155 16.16 14.23 -0.46
CA ASP A 155 14.80 13.83 -0.81
C ASP A 155 14.57 12.34 -0.49
N GLY A 156 15.57 11.48 -0.72
CA GLY A 156 15.51 10.07 -0.39
C GLY A 156 15.37 9.84 1.13
N VAL A 157 16.11 10.59 1.94
CA VAL A 157 16.01 10.52 3.41
C VAL A 157 14.70 11.11 3.92
N ALA A 158 14.26 12.26 3.39
CA ALA A 158 12.97 12.85 3.72
C ALA A 158 11.80 11.91 3.36
N SER A 159 11.87 11.26 2.19
CA SER A 159 10.90 10.27 1.74
C SER A 159 10.90 9.04 2.65
N SER A 160 12.07 8.59 3.10
CA SER A 160 12.18 7.46 4.04
C SER A 160 11.56 7.80 5.39
N PHE A 161 11.79 9.00 5.91
CA PHE A 161 11.15 9.48 7.12
C PHE A 161 9.62 9.57 6.96
N GLY A 162 9.17 10.15 5.84
CA GLY A 162 7.76 10.22 5.48
C GLY A 162 7.12 8.83 5.36
N ALA A 163 7.84 7.85 4.82
CA ALA A 163 7.38 6.47 4.70
C ALA A 163 7.22 5.79 6.07
N ILE A 164 8.14 6.02 7.02
CA ILE A 164 8.02 5.51 8.40
C ILE A 164 6.78 6.12 9.07
N VAL A 165 6.60 7.44 8.97
CA VAL A 165 5.44 8.14 9.55
C VAL A 165 4.13 7.66 8.92
N SER A 166 4.11 7.51 7.59
CA SER A 166 2.95 6.97 6.87
C SER A 166 2.65 5.54 7.29
N PHE A 167 3.66 4.69 7.43
CA PHE A 167 3.50 3.31 7.86
C PHE A 167 2.87 3.24 9.26
N VAL A 168 3.41 4.01 10.22
CA VAL A 168 2.86 4.07 11.59
C VAL A 168 1.40 4.56 11.56
N SER A 169 1.10 5.60 10.78
CA SER A 169 -0.25 6.16 10.66
C SER A 169 -1.24 5.16 10.05
N SER A 170 -0.88 4.53 8.94
CA SER A 170 -1.69 3.49 8.31
C SER A 170 -1.88 2.29 9.23
N PHE A 171 -0.84 1.91 9.98
CA PHE A 171 -0.90 0.81 10.91
C PHE A 171 -1.88 1.09 12.07
N VAL A 172 -1.90 2.30 12.61
CA VAL A 172 -2.90 2.72 13.62
C VAL A 172 -4.32 2.61 13.08
N MET A 173 -4.57 3.01 11.82
CA MET A 173 -5.88 2.85 11.20
C MET A 173 -6.29 1.37 11.10
N ILE A 174 -5.37 0.50 10.68
CA ILE A 174 -5.58 -0.96 10.63
C ILE A 174 -5.87 -1.52 12.03
N LEU A 175 -5.11 -1.10 13.06
CA LEU A 175 -5.32 -1.52 14.44
C LEU A 175 -6.71 -1.16 14.96
N VAL A 176 -7.30 -0.06 14.51
CA VAL A 176 -8.67 0.32 14.90
C VAL A 176 -9.70 -0.49 14.12
N THR A 177 -9.55 -0.62 12.79
CA THR A 177 -10.58 -1.23 11.93
C THR A 177 -10.61 -2.74 11.99
N VAL A 178 -9.45 -3.40 12.00
CA VAL A 178 -9.35 -4.86 11.91
C VAL A 178 -10.01 -5.60 13.09
N PRO A 179 -9.89 -5.17 14.36
CA PRO A 179 -10.57 -5.84 15.47
C PRO A 179 -12.08 -5.89 15.29
N PHE A 180 -12.70 -4.82 14.75
CA PHE A 180 -14.13 -4.82 14.46
C PHE A 180 -14.48 -5.85 13.39
N ILE A 181 -13.71 -5.90 12.30
CA ILE A 181 -13.93 -6.87 11.21
C ILE A 181 -13.77 -8.30 11.72
N VAL A 182 -12.67 -8.58 12.42
CA VAL A 182 -12.37 -9.92 12.93
C VAL A 182 -13.39 -10.36 13.97
N PHE A 183 -13.81 -9.46 14.87
CA PHE A 183 -14.89 -9.74 15.81
C PHE A 183 -16.17 -10.16 15.09
N TYR A 184 -16.56 -9.43 14.04
CA TYR A 184 -17.73 -9.76 13.24
C TYR A 184 -17.57 -11.10 12.50
N MET A 185 -16.39 -11.35 11.92
CA MET A 185 -16.07 -12.62 11.25
C MET A 185 -16.13 -13.82 12.19
N PHE A 186 -15.63 -13.71 13.43
CA PHE A 186 -15.71 -14.81 14.40
C PHE A 186 -17.10 -14.98 15.00
N LYS A 187 -17.87 -13.90 15.17
CA LYS A 187 -19.24 -13.93 15.69
C LYS A 187 -20.23 -14.50 14.67
N ASP A 188 -20.18 -14.02 13.43
CA ASP A 188 -21.18 -14.32 12.40
C ASP A 188 -20.64 -15.18 11.23
N GLY A 189 -19.36 -15.54 11.22
CA GLY A 189 -18.75 -16.34 10.15
C GLY A 189 -19.37 -17.72 9.93
N HIS A 190 -19.97 -18.32 10.97
CA HIS A 190 -20.72 -19.57 10.83
C HIS A 190 -21.97 -19.43 9.93
N LYS A 191 -22.65 -18.27 9.99
CA LYS A 191 -23.84 -18.01 9.18
C LYS A 191 -23.51 -17.74 7.71
N PHE A 192 -22.31 -17.21 7.44
CA PHE A 192 -21.84 -16.90 6.09
C PHE A 192 -21.48 -18.17 5.30
N VAL A 193 -20.89 -19.18 5.96
CA VAL A 193 -20.59 -20.48 5.34
C VAL A 193 -21.87 -21.29 5.13
N GLU A 194 -22.82 -21.23 6.07
CA GLU A 194 -24.10 -21.95 5.97
C GLU A 194 -25.03 -21.38 4.88
N SER A 195 -25.00 -20.06 4.61
CA SER A 195 -25.76 -19.45 3.50
C SER A 195 -25.14 -19.73 2.13
N SER A 196 -23.82 -19.87 2.05
CA SER A 196 -23.10 -20.19 0.81
C SER A 196 -23.22 -21.67 0.42
N GLY A 197 -23.48 -22.56 1.38
CA GLY A 197 -23.78 -23.98 1.12
C GLY A 197 -25.25 -24.25 0.78
N ARG A 198 -26.11 -23.21 0.78
CA ARG A 198 -27.54 -23.30 0.40
C ARG A 198 -27.86 -22.67 -0.96
N PHE A 199 -26.83 -22.25 -1.70
CA PHE A 199 -26.92 -21.80 -3.09
C PHE A 199 -26.17 -22.74 -4.03
#